data_AF-A0A098LIN4-F1
#
_entry.id   AF-A0A098LIN4-F1
#
_cell.length_a   1.000
_cell.length_b   1.000
_cell.length_c   1.000
_cell.angle_alpha   90.00
_cell.angle_beta   90.00
_cell.angle_gamma   90.00
#
_symmetry.space_group_name_H-M   'P 1'
#
loop_
_entity.id
_entity.type
_entity.pdbx_description
1 polymer ?
#
loop_
_entity_poly.entity_id
_entity_poly.type
_entity_poly.pdbx_seq_one_letter_code
_entity_poly.pdbx_strand_id
1 'polypeptide(L)'
;MIRLGGKRILSRFGTFDVVISIIIGAILAKSIVGSAKFIPTIITSSILVTIHYFLSKMTLYYHSLGHQVKGNPHLLYENGNFIDATLKKNNISQDDILEAIRLQTHSESLKNIEKIYLERNGQISFVFYP
;
A
#
# COMPACT_ATOMS: atom_id res chain seq x y z
N MET A 1 -6.12 9.23 21.02
CA MET A 1 -5.14 8.16 20.68
C MET A 1 -5.67 7.28 19.54
N ILE A 2 -5.71 7.81 18.31
CA ILE A 2 -5.87 7.05 17.07
C ILE A 2 -5.05 7.81 16.02
N ARG A 3 -3.72 7.63 15.99
CA ARG A 3 -2.91 8.30 14.95
C ARG A 3 -1.69 7.56 14.42
N LEU A 4 -1.37 6.33 14.85
CA LEU A 4 -0.11 5.71 14.40
C LEU A 4 -0.12 4.20 14.08
N GLY A 5 -1.25 3.50 14.10
CA GLY A 5 -1.26 2.05 13.86
C GLY A 5 -1.70 1.57 12.46
N GLY A 6 -2.46 2.39 11.72
CA GLY A 6 -3.23 1.89 10.57
C GLY A 6 -2.45 1.70 9.26
N LYS A 7 -1.38 2.46 9.04
CA LYS A 7 -0.68 2.46 7.74
C LYS A 7 0.19 1.21 7.51
N ARG A 8 0.66 0.53 8.56
CA ARG A 8 1.66 -0.55 8.43
C ARG A 8 1.07 -1.87 7.93
N ILE A 9 -0.15 -2.21 8.35
CA ILE A 9 -0.89 -3.41 7.92
C ILE A 9 -1.38 -3.28 6.47
N LEU A 10 -1.69 -2.05 6.06
CA LEU A 10 -2.18 -1.71 4.72
C LEU A 10 -1.08 -1.68 3.64
N SER A 11 0.19 -1.85 4.01
CA SER A 11 1.34 -1.57 3.13
C SER A 11 1.91 -2.79 2.40
N ARG A 12 1.47 -4.02 2.73
CA ARG A 12 1.91 -5.25 2.04
C ARG A 12 0.93 -5.80 1.01
N PHE A 13 -0.34 -5.40 1.09
CA PHE A 13 -1.38 -5.69 0.10
C PHE A 13 -1.91 -4.37 -0.43
N GLY A 14 -2.44 -4.33 -1.65
CA GLY A 14 -3.12 -3.13 -2.11
C GLY A 14 -4.19 -2.77 -1.09
N THR A 15 -4.29 -1.49 -0.67
CA THR A 15 -5.33 -1.04 0.27
C THR A 15 -6.72 -1.55 -0.14
N PHE A 16 -6.96 -1.61 -1.45
CA PHE A 16 -8.15 -2.19 -2.05
C PHE A 16 -8.34 -3.68 -1.74
N ASP A 17 -7.28 -4.48 -1.82
CA ASP A 17 -7.31 -5.93 -1.54
C ASP A 17 -7.68 -6.21 -0.08
N VAL A 18 -7.20 -5.36 0.84
CA VAL A 18 -7.54 -5.44 2.27
C VAL A 18 -9.03 -5.13 2.48
N VAL A 19 -9.55 -4.06 1.87
CA VAL A 19 -10.98 -3.72 1.96
C VAL A 19 -11.85 -4.86 1.42
N ILE A 20 -11.47 -5.44 0.28
CA ILE A 20 -12.21 -6.56 -0.32
C ILE A 20 -12.16 -7.80 0.56
N SER A 21 -11.02 -8.13 1.14
CA SER A 21 -10.89 -9.26 2.07
C SER A 21 -11.82 -9.11 3.28
N ILE A 22 -11.95 -7.89 3.82
CA ILE A 22 -12.88 -7.59 4.92
C ILE A 22 -14.34 -7.79 4.48
N ILE A 23 -14.71 -7.31 3.28
CA ILE A 23 -16.07 -7.47 2.73
C ILE A 23 -16.41 -8.95 2.54
N ILE A 24 -15.51 -9.73 1.95
CA ILE A 24 -15.68 -11.18 1.75
C ILE A 24 -15.86 -11.88 3.11
N GLY A 25 -15.02 -11.58 4.09
CA GLY A 25 -15.11 -12.14 5.44
C GLY A 25 -16.46 -11.83 6.12
N ALA A 26 -16.96 -10.60 5.97
CA ALA A 26 -18.26 -10.20 6.51
C ALA A 26 -19.45 -10.95 5.87
N ILE A 27 -19.37 -11.22 4.57
CA ILE A 27 -20.41 -11.98 3.84
C ILE A 27 -20.37 -13.45 4.25
N LEU A 28 -19.18 -14.05 4.35
CA LEU A 28 -19.01 -15.44 4.81
C LEU A 28 -19.47 -15.63 6.26
N ALA A 29 -19.19 -14.68 7.15
CA ALA A 29 -19.65 -14.72 8.54
C ALA A 29 -21.18 -14.78 8.65
N LYS A 30 -21.91 -14.01 7.83
CA LYS A 30 -23.38 -14.07 7.75
C LYS A 30 -23.90 -15.43 7.30
N SER A 31 -23.14 -16.14 6.48
CA SER A 31 -23.46 -17.52 6.08
C SER A 31 -23.29 -18.52 7.22
N ILE A 32 -22.19 -18.40 7.97
CA ILE A 32 -21.82 -19.35 9.04
C ILE A 32 -22.79 -19.24 10.21
N VAL A 33 -23.24 -18.02 10.55
CA VAL A 33 -24.21 -17.77 11.63
C VAL A 33 -25.64 -18.23 11.25
N GLY A 34 -25.84 -18.79 10.05
CA GLY A 34 -27.12 -19.35 9.63
C GLY A 34 -28.20 -18.30 9.32
N SER A 35 -27.83 -17.02 9.28
CA SER A 35 -28.72 -15.92 8.90
C SER A 35 -29.05 -15.90 7.40
N ALA A 36 -28.39 -16.76 6.60
CA ALA A 36 -28.57 -16.90 5.16
C ALA A 36 -28.53 -18.37 4.72
N LYS A 37 -29.29 -18.70 3.67
CA LYS A 37 -29.35 -20.06 3.09
C LYS A 37 -27.99 -20.47 2.50
N PHE A 38 -27.51 -21.66 2.83
CA PHE A 38 -26.16 -22.14 2.53
C PHE A 38 -25.78 -22.15 1.03
N ILE A 39 -26.66 -22.67 0.17
CA ILE A 39 -26.41 -22.74 -1.29
C ILE A 39 -26.35 -21.36 -1.94
N PRO A 40 -27.32 -20.45 -1.73
CA PRO A 40 -27.22 -19.08 -2.22
C PRO A 40 -25.94 -18.37 -1.78
N THR A 41 -25.50 -18.56 -0.53
CA THR A 41 -24.29 -17.88 -0.06
C THR A 41 -23.02 -18.39 -0.73
N ILE A 42 -22.92 -19.70 -1.00
CA ILE A 42 -21.78 -20.26 -1.76
C ILE A 42 -21.74 -19.68 -3.17
N ILE A 43 -22.90 -19.58 -3.84
CA ILE A 43 -23.00 -19.00 -5.18
C ILE A 43 -22.60 -17.51 -5.16
N THR A 44 -23.11 -16.74 -4.21
CA THR A 44 -22.75 -15.31 -4.05
C THR A 44 -21.26 -15.13 -3.76
N SER A 45 -20.68 -15.95 -2.88
CA SER A 45 -19.25 -15.90 -2.57
C SER A 45 -18.39 -16.26 -3.78
N SER A 46 -18.79 -17.27 -4.58
CA SER A 46 -18.08 -17.67 -5.79
C SER A 46 -18.11 -16.58 -6.88
N ILE A 47 -19.26 -15.95 -7.08
CA ILE A 47 -19.41 -14.80 -7.98
C ILE A 47 -18.53 -13.63 -7.53
N LEU A 48 -18.51 -13.33 -6.22
CA LEU A 48 -17.69 -12.25 -5.67
C LEU A 48 -16.19 -12.50 -5.88
N VAL A 49 -15.72 -13.74 -5.64
CA VAL A 49 -14.32 -14.13 -5.89
C VAL A 49 -13.98 -14.02 -7.38
N THR A 50 -14.90 -14.43 -8.26
CA THR A 50 -14.72 -14.35 -9.71
C THR A 50 -14.62 -12.90 -10.18
N ILE A 51 -15.54 -12.04 -9.74
CA ILE A 51 -15.50 -10.60 -10.02
C ILE A 51 -14.19 -9.98 -9.52
N HIS A 52 -13.75 -10.33 -8.30
CA HIS A 52 -12.50 -9.83 -7.75
C HIS A 52 -11.29 -10.28 -8.58
N TYR A 53 -11.24 -11.54 -9.01
CA TYR A 53 -10.19 -12.07 -9.88
C TYR A 53 -10.14 -11.32 -11.21
N PHE A 54 -11.30 -11.06 -11.84
CA PHE A 54 -11.38 -10.28 -13.08
C PHE A 54 -10.97 -8.82 -12.87
N LEU A 55 -11.39 -8.18 -11.78
CA LEU A 55 -10.98 -6.81 -11.45
C LEU A 55 -9.47 -6.71 -11.24
N SER A 56 -8.88 -7.68 -10.53
CA SER A 56 -7.43 -7.74 -10.30
C SER A 56 -6.68 -7.88 -11.63
N LYS A 57 -7.14 -8.77 -12.52
CA LYS A 57 -6.58 -8.94 -13.87
C LYS A 57 -6.74 -7.70 -14.75
N MET A 58 -7.90 -7.04 -14.72
CA MET A 58 -8.11 -5.80 -15.47
C MET A 58 -7.23 -4.65 -14.96
N THR A 59 -6.99 -4.59 -13.65
CA THR A 59 -6.10 -3.57 -13.05
C THR A 59 -4.66 -3.72 -13.53
N LEU A 60 -4.22 -4.94 -13.89
CA LEU A 60 -2.92 -5.19 -14.51
C LEU A 60 -2.86 -4.76 -15.98
N TYR A 61 -3.97 -4.88 -16.72
CA TYR A 61 -4.04 -4.55 -18.14
C TYR A 61 -4.16 -3.02 -18.38
N TYR A 62 -4.84 -2.30 -17.48
CA TYR A 62 -4.99 -0.85 -17.54
C TYR A 62 -3.97 -0.12 -16.64
N HIS A 63 -2.68 -0.25 -16.96
CA HIS A 63 -1.59 0.46 -16.27
C HIS A 63 -1.84 1.98 -16.15
N SER A 64 -2.56 2.57 -17.11
CA SER A 64 -2.92 4.00 -17.15
C SER A 64 -3.92 4.43 -16.05
N LEU A 65 -4.90 3.58 -15.69
CA LEU A 65 -5.79 3.83 -14.55
C LEU A 65 -5.02 3.72 -13.22
N GLY A 66 -3.99 2.86 -13.19
CA GLY A 66 -3.03 2.76 -12.10
C GLY A 66 -2.12 3.98 -11.94
N HIS A 67 -2.13 4.96 -12.85
CA HIS A 67 -1.38 6.21 -12.70
C HIS A 67 -2.27 7.34 -12.17
N GLN A 68 -3.50 7.44 -12.70
CA GLN A 68 -4.49 8.45 -12.31
C GLN A 68 -5.13 8.18 -10.93
N VAL A 69 -5.30 6.91 -10.55
CA VAL A 69 -5.92 6.54 -9.25
C VAL A 69 -4.88 6.30 -8.15
N LYS A 70 -3.64 5.98 -8.51
CA LYS A 70 -2.62 5.42 -7.60
C LYS A 70 -1.49 6.40 -7.25
N GLY A 71 -1.45 7.60 -7.85
CA GLY A 71 -0.45 8.63 -7.58
C GLY A 71 0.94 8.32 -8.14
N ASN A 72 1.83 9.30 -8.22
CA ASN A 72 3.22 9.09 -8.66
C ASN A 72 4.11 8.87 -7.42
N PRO A 73 5.15 8.02 -7.48
CA PRO A 73 6.16 8.01 -6.42
C PRO A 73 6.79 9.40 -6.34
N HIS A 74 7.02 9.87 -5.11
CA HIS A 74 7.55 11.21 -4.87
C HIS A 74 9.02 11.10 -4.47
N LEU A 75 9.91 11.74 -5.22
CA LEU A 75 11.33 11.79 -4.91
C LEU A 75 11.56 12.67 -3.67
N LEU A 76 12.10 12.08 -2.60
CA LEU A 76 12.35 12.74 -1.31
C LEU A 76 13.80 13.18 -1.13
N TYR A 77 14.74 12.43 -1.72
CA TYR A 77 16.17 12.68 -1.64
C TYR A 77 16.84 12.18 -2.91
N GLU A 78 17.79 12.96 -3.42
CA GLU A 78 18.60 12.61 -4.59
C GLU A 78 19.97 13.29 -4.49
N ASN A 79 21.02 12.58 -4.88
CA ASN A 79 22.38 13.13 -5.01
C ASN A 79 22.87 13.90 -3.77
N GLY A 80 22.64 13.35 -2.56
CA GLY A 80 23.11 13.98 -1.32
C GLY A 80 22.15 15.00 -0.70
N ASN A 81 21.06 15.37 -1.38
CA ASN A 81 20.20 16.47 -0.96
C ASN A 81 18.75 16.03 -0.74
N PHE A 82 18.17 16.48 0.37
CA PHE A 82 16.73 16.37 0.63
C PHE A 82 15.94 17.36 -0.22
N ILE A 83 14.81 16.91 -0.75
CA ILE A 83 13.92 17.75 -1.56
C ILE A 83 12.82 18.30 -0.65
N ASP A 84 13.12 19.39 0.06
CA ASP A 84 12.26 20.00 1.08
C ASP A 84 10.84 20.31 0.59
N ALA A 85 10.69 20.72 -0.67
CA ALA A 85 9.39 20.97 -1.28
C ALA A 85 8.52 19.71 -1.27
N THR A 86 9.10 18.56 -1.59
CA THR A 86 8.40 17.27 -1.63
C THR A 86 8.16 16.73 -0.22
N LEU A 87 9.11 16.93 0.71
CA LEU A 87 8.95 16.58 2.12
C LEU A 87 7.76 17.31 2.75
N LYS A 88 7.70 18.64 2.59
CA LYS A 88 6.59 19.47 3.08
C LYS A 88 5.26 19.10 2.43
N LYS A 89 5.24 18.87 1.11
CA LYS A 89 4.02 18.48 0.39
C LYS A 89 3.43 17.16 0.91
N ASN A 90 4.28 16.23 1.34
CA ASN A 90 3.87 14.90 1.81
C ASN A 90 3.82 14.77 3.34
N ASN A 91 4.04 15.85 4.09
CA ASN A 91 4.15 15.84 5.56
C ASN A 91 5.15 14.78 6.08
N ILE A 92 6.30 14.66 5.41
CA ILE A 92 7.40 13.78 5.80
C ILE A 92 8.53 14.65 6.36
N SER A 93 9.02 14.31 7.54
CA SER A 93 10.20 14.93 8.14
C SER A 93 11.49 14.21 7.73
N GLN A 94 12.64 14.86 7.91
CA GLN A 94 13.94 14.20 7.73
C GLN A 94 14.12 13.05 8.73
N ASP A 95 13.59 13.20 9.95
CA ASP A 95 13.62 12.17 10.98
C ASP A 95 12.87 10.90 10.56
N ASP A 96 11.73 11.04 9.85
CA ASP A 96 10.98 9.90 9.31
C ASP A 96 11.82 9.11 8.28
N ILE A 97 12.63 9.81 7.48
CA ILE A 97 13.54 9.16 6.52
C ILE A 97 14.66 8.44 7.25
N LEU A 98 15.28 9.08 8.24
CA LEU A 98 16.33 8.47 9.06
C LEU A 98 15.83 7.27 9.85
N GLU A 99 14.57 7.30 10.32
CA GLU A 99 13.90 6.14 10.91
C GLU A 99 13.73 5.01 9.88
N ALA A 100 13.25 5.33 8.67
CA ALA A 100 13.05 4.35 7.62
C ALA A 100 14.37 3.68 7.17
N ILE A 101 15.47 4.44 7.13
CA ILE A 101 16.82 3.90 6.86
C ILE A 101 17.19 2.91 7.96
N ARG A 102 17.10 3.30 9.24
CA ARG A 102 17.41 2.41 10.38
C ARG A 102 16.60 1.13 10.36
N LEU A 103 15.31 1.21 10.03
CA LEU A 103 14.41 0.05 10.00
C LEU A 103 14.64 -0.90 8.83
N GLN A 104 15.03 -0.40 7.66
CA GLN A 104 15.17 -1.24 6.45
C GLN A 104 16.61 -1.66 6.18
N THR A 105 17.57 -0.76 6.37
CA THR A 105 18.97 -0.97 6.00
C THR A 105 19.85 -1.33 7.20
N HIS A 106 19.33 -1.21 8.43
CA HIS A 106 20.08 -1.39 9.67
C HIS A 106 21.32 -0.49 9.75
N SER A 107 21.26 0.67 9.09
CA SER A 107 22.32 1.66 9.05
C SER A 107 21.77 3.04 9.44
N GLU A 108 22.67 3.95 9.82
CA GLU A 108 22.36 5.37 10.01
C GLU A 108 22.90 6.23 8.84
N SER A 109 23.63 5.62 7.91
CA SER A 109 24.36 6.33 6.87
C SER A 109 23.53 6.53 5.61
N LEU A 110 23.42 7.78 5.17
CA LEU A 110 22.89 8.17 3.86
C LEU A 110 23.92 8.03 2.71
N LYS A 111 25.20 7.74 3.02
CA LYS A 111 26.29 7.79 2.04
C LYS A 111 26.13 6.81 0.87
N ASN A 112 25.49 5.67 1.11
CA ASN A 112 25.33 4.63 0.10
C ASN A 112 24.03 4.79 -0.70
N ILE A 113 23.21 5.79 -0.38
CA ILE A 113 21.88 5.98 -0.97
C ILE A 113 21.98 7.07 -2.04
N GLU A 114 21.63 6.71 -3.28
CA GLU A 114 21.53 7.63 -4.40
C GLU A 114 20.19 8.37 -4.38
N LYS A 115 19.08 7.63 -4.18
CA LYS A 115 17.71 8.17 -4.23
C LYS A 115 16.81 7.56 -3.16
N ILE A 116 15.87 8.37 -2.68
CA ILE A 116 14.81 7.95 -1.75
C ILE A 116 13.46 8.35 -2.33
N TYR A 117 12.53 7.40 -2.40
CA TYR A 117 11.18 7.66 -2.89
C TYR A 117 10.15 7.40 -1.80
N LEU A 118 9.09 8.22 -1.79
CA LEU A 118 7.83 7.88 -1.15
C LEU A 118 6.96 7.13 -2.16
N GLU A 119 6.81 5.85 -1.92
CA GLU A 119 5.95 4.97 -2.71
C GLU A 119 4.47 5.28 -2.47
N ARG A 120 3.65 4.83 -3.42
CA ARG A 120 2.20 5.02 -3.44
C ARG A 120 1.49 4.45 -2.21
N ASN A 121 2.04 3.37 -1.65
CA ASN A 121 1.56 2.72 -0.44
C ASN A 121 2.04 3.43 0.84
N GLY A 122 2.74 4.56 0.72
CA GLY A 122 3.32 5.32 1.83
C GLY A 122 4.61 4.71 2.40
N GLN A 123 5.17 3.69 1.76
CA GLN A 123 6.48 3.17 2.13
C GLN A 123 7.59 4.06 1.57
N ILE A 124 8.72 4.08 2.26
CA ILE A 124 9.93 4.72 1.78
C ILE A 124 10.79 3.63 1.17
N SER A 125 11.22 3.83 -0.08
CA SER A 125 12.13 2.94 -0.80
C SER A 125 13.48 3.63 -1.03
N PHE A 126 14.54 2.82 -1.10
CA PHE A 126 15.93 3.28 -1.20
C PHE A 126 16.58 2.71 -2.46
N VAL A 127 17.22 3.57 -3.24
CA VAL A 127 18.09 3.19 -4.37
C VAL A 127 19.52 3.47 -3.95
N PHE A 128 20.36 2.45 -3.95
CA PHE A 128 21.77 2.56 -3.57
C PHE A 128 22.64 2.88 -4.78
N TYR A 129 23.77 3.53 -4.55
CA TYR A 129 24.80 3.69 -5.58
C TYR A 129 25.28 2.30 -6.06
N PRO A 130 25.60 2.16 -7.35
CA PRO A 130 26.16 0.93 -7.92
C PRO A 130 27.53 0.57 -7.34
#